data_AF-X1LGM7-F1
#
_entry.id   AF-X1LGM7-F1
#
_cell.length_a   1.000
_cell.length_b   1.000
_cell.length_c   1.000
_cell.angle_alpha   90.00
_cell.angle_beta   90.00
_cell.angle_gamma   90.00
#
_symmetry.space_group_name_H-M   'P 1'
#
loop_
_entity.id
_entity.type
_entity.pdbx_description
1 polymer ?
#
loop_
_entity_poly.entity_id
_entity_poly.type
_entity_poly.pdbx_seq_one_letter_code
_entity_poly.pdbx_strand_id
1 'polypeptide(L)'
;RVQEIAGSGSIGRPHIAQAMLDKGYIDSLKEAFTKYISRGGPAYVERGKMTPQEAVDLILQANGLPVLAHPFTTSDPEVMVIELKAAGLVGIEAYYDGYTVEEINKLVSLADRNNLIATGGSDYHGLDINTETMIGGVDVPIEAAEQLIALAGHRALKLASP
;
A
#
# COMPACT_ATOMS: atom_id res chain seq x y z
N ARG A 1 16.39 -19.11 10.74
CA ARG A 1 16.72 -17.91 9.92
C ARG A 1 15.51 -17.04 9.58
N VAL A 2 14.52 -17.48 8.78
CA VAL A 2 13.38 -16.61 8.41
C VAL A 2 12.64 -16.02 9.61
N GLN A 3 12.31 -16.85 10.62
CA GLN A 3 11.68 -16.39 11.87
C GLN A 3 12.56 -15.42 12.67
N GLU A 4 13.88 -15.60 12.66
CA GLU A 4 14.81 -14.69 13.35
C GLU A 4 14.79 -13.30 12.71
N ILE A 5 14.78 -13.23 11.37
CA ILE A 5 14.75 -11.96 10.63
C ILE A 5 13.43 -11.23 10.87
N ALA A 6 12.30 -11.96 10.89
CA ALA A 6 11.00 -11.37 11.15
C ALA A 6 10.81 -10.89 12.61
N GLY A 7 11.57 -11.44 13.56
CA GLY A 7 11.43 -11.11 14.98
C GLY A 7 10.02 -11.39 15.50
N SER A 8 9.40 -10.39 16.14
CA SER A 8 8.00 -10.42 16.57
C SER A 8 7.01 -9.95 15.50
N GLY A 9 7.49 -9.56 14.31
CA GLY A 9 6.68 -9.08 13.21
C GLY A 9 6.02 -10.19 12.39
N SER A 10 5.26 -9.77 11.37
CA SER A 10 4.58 -10.71 10.46
C SER A 10 5.53 -11.27 9.41
N ILE A 11 5.55 -12.61 9.24
CA ILE A 11 6.39 -13.26 8.24
C ILE A 11 5.85 -13.04 6.82
N GLY A 12 6.53 -12.16 6.09
CA GLY A 12 6.40 -11.94 4.65
C GLY A 12 7.52 -12.53 3.80
N ARG A 13 7.31 -12.55 2.48
CA ARG A 13 8.30 -12.96 1.46
C ARG A 13 9.63 -12.21 1.51
N PRO A 14 9.70 -10.91 1.89
CA PRO A 14 10.99 -10.24 2.08
C PRO A 14 11.93 -10.94 3.05
N HIS A 15 11.41 -11.52 4.15
CA HIS A 15 12.22 -12.29 5.10
C HIS A 15 12.79 -13.59 4.49
N ILE A 16 12.07 -14.20 3.53
CA ILE A 16 12.56 -15.36 2.79
C ILE A 16 13.68 -14.92 1.85
N ALA A 17 13.49 -13.83 1.10
CA ALA A 17 14.52 -13.26 0.24
C ALA A 17 15.80 -12.91 1.02
N GLN A 18 15.66 -12.27 2.18
CA GLN A 18 16.80 -11.96 3.04
C GLN A 18 17.49 -13.23 3.56
N ALA A 19 16.72 -14.24 3.98
CA ALA A 19 17.30 -15.51 4.43
C ALA A 19 18.03 -16.26 3.30
N MET A 20 17.56 -16.16 2.05
CA MET A 20 18.24 -16.73 0.88
C MET A 20 19.55 -15.99 0.58
N LEU A 21 19.55 -14.65 0.68
CA LEU A 21 20.73 -13.82 0.49
C LEU A 21 21.79 -14.10 1.58
N ASP A 22 21.39 -14.12 2.86
CA ASP A 22 22.27 -14.42 4.00
C ASP A 22 22.94 -15.80 3.90
N LYS A 23 22.29 -16.74 3.20
CA LYS A 23 22.78 -18.11 2.99
C LYS A 23 23.58 -18.26 1.69
N GLY A 24 23.71 -17.21 0.90
CA GLY A 24 24.43 -17.21 -0.38
C GLY A 24 23.74 -18.02 -1.47
N TYR A 25 22.41 -18.17 -1.42
CA TYR A 25 21.64 -18.88 -2.46
C TYR A 25 21.26 -18.00 -3.65
N ILE A 26 21.39 -16.69 -3.50
CA ILE A 26 21.07 -15.65 -4.47
C ILE A 26 22.04 -14.48 -4.28
N ASP A 27 22.18 -13.64 -5.30
CA ASP A 27 23.08 -12.49 -5.30
C ASP A 27 22.36 -11.16 -4.97
N SER A 28 21.03 -11.15 -5.00
CA SER A 28 20.22 -9.96 -4.67
C SER A 28 18.81 -10.32 -4.23
N LEU A 29 18.15 -9.44 -3.45
CA LEU A 29 16.74 -9.63 -3.08
C LEU A 29 15.82 -9.71 -4.31
N LYS A 30 16.12 -8.92 -5.35
CA LYS A 30 15.39 -8.93 -6.63
C LYS A 30 15.43 -10.31 -7.30
N GLU A 31 16.55 -11.03 -7.19
CA GLU A 31 16.66 -12.39 -7.72
C GLU A 31 15.67 -13.34 -7.05
N ALA A 32 15.49 -13.25 -5.73
CA ALA A 32 14.51 -14.07 -5.00
C ALA A 32 13.12 -13.93 -5.62
N PHE A 33 12.66 -12.70 -5.79
CA PHE A 33 11.36 -12.39 -6.35
C PHE A 33 11.26 -12.77 -7.83
N THR A 34 12.30 -12.54 -8.62
CA THR A 34 12.27 -12.86 -10.06
C THR A 34 12.21 -14.37 -10.32
N LYS A 35 12.96 -15.17 -9.55
CA LYS A 35 13.16 -16.59 -9.86
C LYS A 35 12.35 -17.55 -9.00
N TYR A 36 11.97 -17.18 -7.77
CA TYR A 36 11.50 -18.17 -6.78
C TYR A 36 10.14 -17.84 -6.16
N ILE A 37 10.01 -16.67 -5.52
CA ILE A 37 8.93 -16.43 -4.52
C ILE A 37 7.82 -15.48 -5.00
N SER A 38 7.92 -14.92 -6.22
CA SER A 38 6.82 -14.17 -6.82
C SER A 38 5.71 -15.07 -7.35
N ARG A 39 4.55 -14.48 -7.65
CA ARG A 39 3.41 -15.21 -8.22
C ARG A 39 3.84 -15.95 -9.49
N GLY A 40 3.50 -17.24 -9.58
CA GLY A 40 3.92 -18.12 -10.67
C GLY A 40 5.33 -18.71 -10.50
N GLY A 41 6.09 -18.30 -9.49
CA GLY A 41 7.39 -18.87 -9.16
C GLY A 41 7.29 -20.24 -8.44
N PRO A 42 8.37 -21.03 -8.46
CA PRO A 42 8.39 -22.40 -7.93
C PRO A 42 8.16 -22.51 -6.42
N ALA A 43 8.36 -21.43 -5.67
CA ALA A 43 8.15 -21.38 -4.22
C ALA A 43 6.95 -20.51 -3.81
N TYR A 44 6.09 -20.12 -4.76
CA TYR A 44 4.89 -19.37 -4.46
C TYR A 44 3.78 -20.25 -3.91
N VAL A 45 3.26 -19.89 -2.75
CA VAL A 45 2.05 -20.49 -2.17
C VAL A 45 1.02 -19.38 -1.99
N GLU A 46 -0.15 -19.57 -2.57
CA GLU A 46 -1.27 -18.63 -2.42
C GLU A 46 -1.77 -18.67 -0.97
N ARG A 47 -2.05 -17.50 -0.40
CA ARG A 47 -2.66 -17.34 0.92
C ARG A 47 -4.11 -16.93 0.73
N GLY A 48 -4.98 -17.33 1.65
CA GLY A 48 -6.32 -16.76 1.75
C GLY A 48 -6.22 -15.25 1.91
N LYS A 49 -6.91 -14.51 1.05
CA LYS A 49 -6.96 -13.05 1.08
C LYS A 49 -8.41 -12.63 1.29
N MET A 50 -8.58 -11.52 2.00
CA MET A 50 -9.81 -10.76 1.93
C MET A 50 -9.93 -10.11 0.55
N THR A 51 -11.16 -9.94 0.07
CA THR A 51 -11.45 -9.08 -1.06
C THR A 51 -11.14 -7.62 -0.71
N PRO A 52 -10.84 -6.77 -1.70
CA PRO A 52 -10.65 -5.34 -1.46
C PRO A 52 -11.86 -4.68 -0.76
N GLN A 53 -13.08 -5.12 -1.09
CA GLN A 53 -14.32 -4.69 -0.44
C GLN A 53 -14.33 -5.03 1.05
N GLU A 54 -14.05 -6.29 1.41
CA GLU A 54 -13.97 -6.72 2.82
C GLU A 54 -12.89 -5.93 3.58
N ALA A 55 -11.81 -5.51 2.91
CA ALA A 55 -10.76 -4.68 3.53
C ALA A 55 -11.27 -3.29 3.86
N VAL A 56 -12.00 -2.66 2.94
CA VAL A 56 -12.67 -1.39 3.18
C VAL A 56 -13.64 -1.52 4.35
N ASP A 57 -14.50 -2.54 4.32
CA ASP A 57 -15.50 -2.77 5.37
C ASP A 57 -14.85 -2.96 6.75
N LEU A 58 -13.77 -3.75 6.83
CA LEU A 58 -13.03 -3.97 8.07
C LEU A 58 -12.43 -2.67 8.62
N ILE A 59 -11.81 -1.86 7.77
CA ILE A 59 -11.21 -0.57 8.18
C ILE A 59 -12.31 0.36 8.71
N LEU A 60 -13.46 0.41 8.04
CA LEU A 60 -14.60 1.23 8.46
C LEU A 60 -15.20 0.76 9.80
N GLN A 61 -15.33 -0.56 10.01
CA GLN A 61 -15.77 -1.13 11.29
C GLN A 61 -14.82 -0.78 12.45
N ALA A 62 -13.55 -0.58 12.16
CA ALA A 62 -12.55 -0.09 13.11
C ALA A 62 -12.53 1.44 13.24
N ASN A 63 -13.49 2.17 12.65
CA ASN A 63 -13.55 3.63 12.55
C ASN A 63 -12.37 4.27 11.80
N GLY A 64 -11.69 3.48 10.97
CA GLY A 64 -10.56 3.91 10.15
C GLY A 64 -10.97 4.61 8.85
N LEU A 65 -9.94 5.05 8.13
CA LEU A 65 -10.03 5.73 6.84
C LEU A 65 -9.39 4.84 5.75
N PRO A 66 -10.17 4.10 4.97
CA PRO A 66 -9.64 3.20 3.95
C PRO A 66 -9.06 3.98 2.76
N VAL A 67 -7.81 3.67 2.42
CA VAL A 67 -7.04 4.28 1.32
C VAL A 67 -6.46 3.18 0.44
N LEU A 68 -6.59 3.32 -0.89
CA LEU A 68 -6.03 2.37 -1.85
C LEU A 68 -4.55 2.69 -2.11
N ALA A 69 -3.65 1.85 -1.60
CA ALA A 69 -2.21 1.97 -1.83
C ALA A 69 -1.83 1.60 -3.27
N HIS A 70 -0.82 2.29 -3.81
CA HIS A 70 -0.15 2.09 -5.09
C HIS A 70 -1.07 1.52 -6.20
N PRO A 71 -2.09 2.27 -6.67
CA PRO A 71 -3.18 1.74 -7.50
C PRO A 71 -2.73 1.07 -8.80
N PHE A 72 -1.60 1.51 -9.39
CA PHE A 72 -1.05 0.93 -10.62
C PHE A 72 -0.49 -0.49 -10.48
N THR A 73 -0.46 -1.05 -9.26
CA THR A 73 -0.22 -2.49 -9.05
C THR A 73 -1.40 -3.36 -9.50
N THR A 74 -2.54 -2.74 -9.81
CA THR A 74 -3.76 -3.38 -10.29
C THR A 74 -3.92 -3.16 -11.80
N SER A 75 -4.59 -4.09 -12.49
CA SER A 75 -4.76 -4.01 -13.94
C SER A 75 -5.71 -2.90 -14.40
N ASP A 76 -6.68 -2.56 -13.56
CA ASP A 76 -7.65 -1.49 -13.84
C ASP A 76 -7.91 -0.66 -12.57
N PRO A 77 -7.03 0.32 -12.28
CA PRO A 77 -7.13 1.15 -11.09
C PRO A 77 -8.42 2.00 -11.07
N GLU A 78 -8.92 2.41 -12.23
CA GLU A 78 -10.11 3.26 -12.31
C GLU A 78 -11.37 2.50 -11.92
N VAL A 79 -11.56 1.29 -12.47
CA VAL A 79 -12.66 0.41 -12.08
C VAL A 79 -12.60 0.09 -10.59
N MET A 80 -11.41 -0.28 -10.09
CA MET A 80 -11.25 -0.61 -8.67
C MET A 80 -11.57 0.58 -7.76
N VAL A 81 -11.15 1.80 -8.11
CA VAL A 81 -11.46 3.00 -7.32
C VAL A 81 -12.96 3.29 -7.31
N ILE A 82 -13.66 3.12 -8.43
CA ILE A 82 -15.11 3.32 -8.50
C ILE A 82 -15.85 2.31 -7.62
N GLU A 83 -15.48 1.04 -7.70
CA GLU A 83 -16.06 -0.04 -6.88
C GLU A 83 -15.82 0.21 -5.39
N LEU A 84 -14.57 0.48 -4.99
CA LEU A 84 -14.22 0.70 -3.59
C LEU A 84 -14.73 2.03 -3.05
N LYS A 85 -14.93 3.03 -3.89
CA LYS A 85 -15.63 4.25 -3.46
C LYS A 85 -17.06 3.93 -3.03
N ALA A 86 -17.78 3.08 -3.76
CA ALA A 86 -19.12 2.65 -3.35
C ALA A 86 -19.10 1.89 -2.01
N ALA A 87 -17.97 1.23 -1.69
CA ALA A 87 -17.70 0.59 -0.41
C ALA A 87 -17.41 1.55 0.76
N GLY A 88 -17.06 2.80 0.47
CA GLY A 88 -16.64 3.78 1.47
C GLY A 88 -15.14 4.07 1.54
N LEU A 89 -14.39 3.75 0.48
CA LEU A 89 -13.03 4.27 0.25
C LEU A 89 -13.01 5.80 0.36
N VAL A 90 -11.97 6.35 1.00
CA VAL A 90 -11.85 7.81 1.20
C VAL A 90 -10.63 8.44 0.55
N GLY A 91 -9.67 7.64 0.11
CA GLY A 91 -8.46 8.13 -0.53
C GLY A 91 -7.78 7.09 -1.42
N ILE A 92 -6.84 7.57 -2.22
CA ILE A 92 -5.96 6.74 -3.04
C ILE A 92 -4.54 7.27 -2.92
N GLU A 93 -3.53 6.41 -3.06
CA GLU A 93 -2.14 6.82 -3.13
C GLU A 93 -1.83 7.32 -4.54
N ALA A 94 -1.62 8.62 -4.68
CA ALA A 94 -1.29 9.28 -5.94
C ALA A 94 0.19 9.70 -6.02
N TYR A 95 0.82 9.97 -4.88
CA TYR A 95 2.23 10.35 -4.79
C TYR A 95 3.06 9.16 -4.32
N TYR A 96 3.88 8.61 -5.21
CA TYR A 96 4.69 7.43 -4.98
C TYR A 96 5.97 7.51 -5.80
N ASP A 97 7.11 7.17 -5.20
CA ASP A 97 8.40 7.17 -5.90
C ASP A 97 8.49 5.96 -6.85
N GLY A 98 8.42 6.26 -8.13
CA GLY A 98 8.21 5.28 -9.20
C GLY A 98 7.08 5.67 -10.16
N TYR A 99 6.27 6.67 -9.82
CA TYR A 99 5.29 7.24 -10.74
C TYR A 99 5.87 8.42 -11.51
N THR A 100 5.56 8.50 -12.80
CA THR A 100 5.83 9.71 -13.58
C THR A 100 4.90 10.86 -13.16
N VAL A 101 5.25 12.08 -13.55
CA VAL A 101 4.39 13.25 -13.30
C VAL A 101 2.99 13.05 -13.94
N GLU A 102 2.92 12.42 -15.11
CA GLU A 102 1.66 12.09 -15.79
C GLU A 102 0.84 11.06 -15.01
N GLU A 103 1.49 10.04 -14.44
CA GLU A 103 0.86 9.01 -13.62
C GLU A 103 0.31 9.61 -12.31
N ILE A 104 1.09 10.46 -11.64
CA ILE A 104 0.64 11.21 -10.46
C ILE A 104 -0.57 12.07 -10.84
N ASN A 105 -0.48 12.89 -11.89
CA ASN A 105 -1.57 13.75 -12.33
C ASN A 105 -2.85 12.97 -12.69
N LYS A 106 -2.70 11.78 -13.28
CA LYS A 106 -3.82 10.88 -13.58
C LYS A 106 -4.51 10.41 -12.31
N LEU A 107 -3.75 10.00 -11.29
CA LEU A 107 -4.31 9.55 -10.01
C LEU A 107 -4.90 10.72 -9.22
N VAL A 108 -4.24 11.88 -9.15
CA VAL A 108 -4.81 13.09 -8.53
C VAL A 108 -6.15 13.46 -9.20
N SER A 109 -6.20 13.49 -10.54
CA SER A 109 -7.45 13.75 -11.26
C SER A 109 -8.52 12.68 -11.00
N LEU A 110 -8.11 11.41 -10.84
CA LEU A 110 -9.00 10.31 -10.49
C LEU A 110 -9.56 10.45 -9.06
N ALA A 111 -8.74 10.92 -8.12
CA ALA A 111 -9.16 11.22 -6.76
C ALA A 111 -10.17 12.38 -6.76
N ASP A 112 -9.85 13.48 -7.43
CA ASP A 112 -10.67 14.69 -7.50
C ASP A 112 -12.06 14.42 -8.09
N ARG A 113 -12.13 13.78 -9.27
CA ARG A 113 -13.43 13.44 -9.90
C ARG A 113 -14.28 12.51 -9.04
N ASN A 114 -13.65 11.83 -8.08
CA ASN A 114 -14.30 10.92 -7.15
C ASN A 114 -14.46 11.46 -5.73
N ASN A 115 -14.11 12.72 -5.45
CA ASN A 115 -14.14 13.26 -4.09
C ASN A 115 -13.35 12.38 -3.09
N LEU A 116 -12.20 11.87 -3.52
CA LEU A 116 -11.26 11.09 -2.71
C LEU A 116 -10.04 11.94 -2.40
N ILE A 117 -9.37 11.63 -1.29
CA ILE A 117 -8.13 12.29 -0.87
C ILE A 117 -6.95 11.68 -1.64
N ALA A 118 -6.16 12.52 -2.32
CA ALA A 118 -4.92 12.10 -2.96
C ALA A 118 -3.80 12.02 -1.91
N THR A 119 -3.45 10.81 -1.51
CA THR A 119 -2.44 10.50 -0.47
C THR A 119 -1.10 10.09 -1.10
N GLY A 120 -0.08 9.87 -0.27
CA GLY A 120 1.23 9.44 -0.72
C GLY A 120 2.04 8.76 0.36
N GLY A 121 3.07 8.04 -0.05
CA GLY A 121 3.95 7.29 0.83
C GLY A 121 5.20 6.79 0.11
N SER A 122 6.27 6.54 0.88
CA SER A 122 7.53 6.03 0.32
C SER A 122 7.58 4.51 0.21
N ASP A 123 6.64 3.80 0.83
CA ASP A 123 6.62 2.33 0.93
C ASP A 123 7.98 1.74 1.32
N TYR A 124 8.63 2.37 2.31
CA TYR A 124 9.96 1.99 2.78
C TYR A 124 9.91 0.70 3.61
N HIS A 125 10.69 -0.31 3.23
CA HIS A 125 10.75 -1.61 3.93
C HIS A 125 12.06 -1.83 4.71
N GLY A 126 13.07 -0.97 4.56
CA GLY A 126 14.32 -1.05 5.32
C GLY A 126 15.20 -2.24 4.95
N LEU A 127 15.10 -2.68 3.70
CA LEU A 127 15.82 -3.82 3.14
C LEU A 127 17.10 -3.41 2.41
N ASP A 128 17.05 -2.33 1.63
CA ASP A 128 18.21 -1.80 0.90
C ASP A 128 18.03 -0.30 0.58
N ILE A 129 18.79 0.53 1.31
CA ILE A 129 18.80 1.98 1.18
C ILE A 129 19.15 2.50 -0.22
N ASN A 130 19.80 1.69 -1.06
CA ASN A 130 20.17 2.08 -2.41
C ASN A 130 19.07 1.85 -3.44
N THR A 131 18.03 1.08 -3.09
CA THR A 131 16.96 0.68 -4.01
C THR A 131 15.57 1.09 -3.54
N GLU A 132 15.47 1.61 -2.32
CA GLU A 132 14.22 2.02 -1.70
C GLU A 132 14.15 3.53 -1.50
N THR A 133 12.94 4.04 -1.53
CA THR A 133 12.64 5.42 -1.20
C THR A 133 12.64 5.60 0.31
N MET A 134 13.54 6.43 0.82
CA MET A 134 13.63 6.71 2.26
C MET A 134 12.32 7.27 2.81
N ILE A 135 12.07 7.05 4.11
CA ILE A 135 10.95 7.67 4.82
C ILE A 135 11.00 9.19 4.61
N GLY A 136 9.88 9.77 4.16
CA GLY A 136 9.79 11.20 3.83
C GLY A 136 10.44 11.58 2.49
N GLY A 137 10.88 10.61 1.69
CA GLY A 137 11.49 10.84 0.37
C GLY A 137 10.49 11.10 -0.76
N VAL A 138 9.19 10.97 -0.51
CA VAL A 138 8.12 11.32 -1.46
C VAL A 138 7.54 12.67 -1.06
N ASP A 139 7.48 13.59 -2.01
CA ASP A 139 6.83 14.90 -1.82
C ASP A 139 5.31 14.72 -1.89
N VAL A 140 4.68 14.66 -0.71
CA VAL A 140 3.23 14.52 -0.54
C VAL A 140 2.68 15.84 -0.02
N PRO A 141 1.66 16.44 -0.66
CA PRO A 141 1.04 17.66 -0.15
C PRO A 141 0.51 17.48 1.27
N ILE A 142 0.80 18.45 2.14
CA ILE A 142 0.39 18.39 3.55
C ILE A 142 -1.14 18.36 3.69
N GLU A 143 -1.84 18.93 2.71
CA GLU A 143 -3.30 18.96 2.62
C GLU A 143 -3.90 17.55 2.64
N ALA A 144 -3.20 16.53 2.13
CA ALA A 144 -3.65 15.15 2.20
C ALA A 144 -3.79 14.67 3.66
N ALA A 145 -2.81 15.00 4.50
CA ALA A 145 -2.85 14.68 5.92
C ALA A 145 -3.92 15.51 6.65
N GLU A 146 -4.01 16.81 6.35
CA GLU A 146 -5.02 17.69 6.94
C GLU A 146 -6.44 17.24 6.62
N GLN A 147 -6.71 16.82 5.38
CA GLN A 147 -8.00 16.29 4.95
C GLN A 147 -8.35 14.98 5.67
N LEU A 148 -7.38 14.06 5.81
CA LEU A 148 -7.60 12.81 6.57
C LEU A 148 -7.89 13.10 8.05
N ILE A 149 -7.14 14.00 8.69
CA ILE A 149 -7.36 14.39 10.09
C ILE A 149 -8.74 15.03 10.25
N ALA A 150 -9.10 15.96 9.36
CA ALA A 150 -10.41 16.60 9.39
C ALA A 150 -11.54 15.56 9.22
N LEU A 151 -11.41 14.64 8.26
CA LEU A 151 -12.41 13.60 8.02
C LEU A 151 -12.56 12.65 9.23
N ALA A 152 -11.46 12.26 9.87
CA ALA A 152 -11.48 11.47 11.09
C ALA A 152 -12.22 12.22 12.21
N GLY A 153 -11.96 13.51 12.40
CA GLY A 153 -12.65 14.35 13.37
C GLY A 153 -14.17 14.43 13.12
N HIS A 154 -14.59 14.61 11.87
CA HIS A 154 -16.01 14.64 11.51
C HIS A 154 -16.71 13.30 11.77
N ARG A 155 -16.06 12.17 11.44
CA ARG A 155 -16.61 10.83 11.71
C ARG A 155 -16.75 10.55 13.20
N ALA A 156 -15.76 10.93 14.00
CA ALA A 156 -15.81 10.79 15.45
C ALA A 156 -16.97 11.58 16.06
N LEU A 157 -17.18 12.84 15.63
CA LEU A 157 -18.31 13.66 16.09
C LEU A 157 -19.67 13.04 15.71
N LYS A 158 -19.79 12.50 14.50
CA LYS A 158 -21.01 11.84 14.03
C LYS A 158 -21.35 10.58 14.82
N LEU A 159 -20.34 9.82 15.23
CA LEU A 159 -20.52 8.64 16.10
C LEU A 159 -20.87 9.00 17.55
N ALA A 160 -20.44 10.18 18.01
CA ALA A 160 -20.72 10.67 19.36
C ALA A 160 -22.07 11.39 19.49
N SER A 161 -22.73 11.71 18.37
CA SER A 161 -24.03 12.39 18.36
C SER A 161 -25.16 11.35 18.28
N PRO A 162 -26.06 11.27 19.29
CA PRO A 162 -27.08 10.23 19.41
C PRO A 162 -28.18 10.30 18.33
#